data_AF-A0A1G4HN74-F1
#
_entry.id   AF-A0A1G4HN74-F1
#
_cell.length_a   1.000
_cell.length_b   1.000
_cell.length_c   1.000
_cell.angle_alpha   90.00
_cell.angle_beta   90.00
_cell.angle_gamma   90.00
#
_symmetry.space_group_name_H-M   'P 1'
#
loop_
_entity.id
_entity.type
_entity.pdbx_description
1 polymer ?
#
loop_
_entity_poly.entity_id
_entity_poly.type
_entity_poly.pdbx_seq_one_letter_code
_entity_poly.pdbx_strand_id
1 'polypeptide(L)'
;QTLSNREYNLLRRTAINVIRHFGVVGECNIQYALNPYSEDYYIIEVNARLSRSSALASKATGYPLAYVAAKLALGIPLPKIKNSVTGVTTACFEPSLDYCVVKIPRWDLSKFSRVSTKIGSSMKSVGEVMAIGRKFEEAFQKALRM
;
A
#
# COMPACT_ATOMS: atom_id res chain seq x y z
N GLN A 1 8.59 6.72 5.60
CA GLN A 1 9.02 7.35 6.88
C GLN A 1 10.31 8.13 6.67
N THR A 2 11.30 7.57 5.97
CA THR A 2 12.63 8.18 5.78
C THR A 2 12.84 8.86 4.42
N LEU A 3 11.79 9.05 3.62
CA LEU A 3 11.88 9.80 2.37
C LEU A 3 11.78 11.30 2.68
N SER A 4 12.64 12.09 2.05
CA SER A 4 12.45 13.53 1.94
C SER A 4 11.20 13.84 1.11
N ASN A 5 10.69 15.07 1.26
CA ASN A 5 9.58 15.54 0.44
C ASN A 5 9.89 15.48 -1.07
N ARG A 6 11.16 15.69 -1.45
CA ARG A 6 11.60 15.66 -2.85
C ARG A 6 11.53 14.25 -3.43
N GLU A 7 12.10 13.26 -2.73
CA GLU A 7 12.06 11.85 -3.15
C GLU A 7 10.61 11.34 -3.20
N TYR A 8 9.79 11.65 -2.19
CA TYR A 8 8.38 11.25 -2.19
C TYR A 8 7.63 11.77 -3.42
N ASN A 9 7.78 13.05 -3.74
CA ASN A 9 7.11 13.65 -4.90
C ASN A 9 7.71 13.21 -6.25
N LEU A 10 8.98 12.83 -6.30
CA LEU A 10 9.59 12.21 -7.48
C LEU A 10 8.92 10.85 -7.78
N LEU A 11 8.85 9.97 -6.78
CA LEU A 11 8.22 8.65 -6.93
C LEU A 11 6.70 8.75 -7.17
N ARG A 12 6.01 9.68 -6.50
CA ARG A 12 4.58 9.94 -6.71
C ARG A 12 4.26 10.35 -8.15
N ARG A 13 4.99 11.34 -8.69
CA ARG A 13 4.78 11.80 -10.08
C ARG A 13 5.09 10.69 -11.09
N THR A 14 6.14 9.93 -10.84
CA THR A 14 6.52 8.78 -11.67
C THR A 14 5.40 7.74 -11.71
N ALA A 15 4.81 7.41 -10.56
CA ALA A 15 3.69 6.47 -10.50
C ALA A 15 2.52 6.92 -11.38
N ILE A 16 2.13 8.20 -11.25
CA ILE A 16 1.03 8.76 -12.03
C ILE A 16 1.34 8.69 -13.54
N ASN A 17 2.57 9.03 -13.95
CA ASN A 17 2.97 9.01 -15.35
C ASN A 17 2.95 7.60 -15.94
N VAL A 18 3.49 6.61 -15.22
CA VAL A 18 3.53 5.20 -15.64
C VAL A 18 2.12 4.64 -15.81
N ILE A 19 1.25 4.87 -14.82
CA ILE A 19 -0.12 4.34 -14.85
C ILE A 19 -0.96 5.00 -15.94
N ARG A 20 -0.76 6.30 -16.20
CA ARG A 20 -1.36 6.98 -17.36
C ARG A 20 -0.87 6.40 -18.68
N HIS A 21 0.43 6.13 -18.80
CA HIS A 21 1.00 5.53 -20.00
C HIS A 21 0.44 4.13 -20.28
N PHE A 22 0.25 3.31 -19.24
CA PHE A 22 -0.40 2.00 -19.38
C PHE A 22 -1.91 2.04 -19.59
N GLY A 23 -2.56 3.20 -19.44
CA GLY A 23 -4.01 3.33 -19.64
C GLY A 23 -4.86 2.59 -18.61
N VAL A 24 -4.34 2.37 -17.40
CA VAL A 24 -5.08 1.64 -16.35
C VAL A 24 -6.23 2.49 -15.84
N VAL A 25 -7.44 1.92 -15.84
CA VAL A 25 -8.65 2.50 -15.24
C VAL A 25 -9.09 1.63 -14.08
N GLY A 26 -9.04 2.17 -12.87
CA GLY A 26 -9.33 1.44 -11.64
C GLY A 26 -8.25 1.65 -10.59
N GLU A 27 -7.72 0.56 -10.02
CA GLU A 27 -6.65 0.59 -9.02
C GLU A 27 -5.48 -0.30 -9.45
N CYS A 28 -4.29 0.07 -8.99
CA CYS A 28 -3.06 -0.66 -9.21
C CYS A 28 -2.07 -0.47 -8.06
N ASN A 29 -1.12 -1.40 -7.95
CA ASN A 29 0.03 -1.28 -7.06
C ASN A 29 1.33 -1.16 -7.87
N ILE A 30 2.20 -0.23 -7.52
CA ILE A 30 3.52 0.00 -8.14
C ILE A 30 4.62 -0.13 -7.08
N GLN A 31 5.75 -0.71 -7.46
CA GLN A 31 6.89 -0.96 -6.58
C GLN A 31 8.16 -0.32 -7.11
N TYR A 32 8.99 0.18 -6.19
CA TYR A 32 10.24 0.85 -6.46
C TYR A 32 11.37 0.28 -5.61
N ALA A 33 12.60 0.37 -6.12
CA ALA A 33 13.82 0.32 -5.32
C ALA A 33 14.52 1.68 -5.43
N LEU A 34 14.77 2.36 -4.30
CA LEU A 34 15.45 3.65 -4.22
C LEU A 34 16.82 3.46 -3.54
N ASN A 35 17.86 4.06 -4.09
CA ASN A 35 19.19 4.07 -3.50
C ASN A 35 19.16 4.86 -2.17
N PRO A 36 19.65 4.32 -1.04
CA PRO A 36 19.63 5.02 0.25
C PRO A 36 20.56 6.24 0.32
N TYR A 37 21.48 6.41 -0.65
CA TYR A 37 22.48 7.47 -0.65
C TYR A 37 22.37 8.42 -1.86
N SER A 38 21.41 8.19 -2.78
CA SER A 38 21.18 9.03 -3.96
C SER A 38 19.70 9.05 -4.36
N GLU A 39 19.33 9.89 -5.33
CA GLU A 39 17.97 9.90 -5.89
C GLU A 39 17.75 8.81 -6.97
N ASP A 40 18.72 7.91 -7.17
CA ASP A 40 18.61 6.84 -8.17
C ASP A 40 17.56 5.83 -7.73
N TYR A 41 16.59 5.57 -8.61
CA TYR A 41 15.55 4.59 -8.36
C TYR A 41 15.24 3.73 -9.57
N TYR A 42 14.69 2.56 -9.31
CA TYR A 42 14.21 1.61 -10.31
C TYR A 42 12.73 1.31 -10.06
N ILE A 43 11.96 1.24 -11.14
CA ILE A 43 10.60 0.68 -11.11
C ILE A 43 10.77 -0.84 -11.18
N ILE A 44 10.22 -1.56 -10.21
CA ILE A 44 10.33 -3.02 -10.13
C ILE A 44 9.19 -3.69 -10.90
N GLU A 45 7.95 -3.34 -10.56
CA GLU A 45 6.76 -3.88 -11.21
C GLU A 45 5.54 -2.98 -11.03
N VAL A 46 4.52 -3.23 -11.86
CA VAL A 46 3.16 -2.71 -11.72
C VAL A 46 2.18 -3.88 -11.73
N ASN A 47 1.35 -3.97 -10.70
CA ASN A 47 0.21 -4.86 -10.65
C ASN A 47 -1.06 -4.05 -10.97
N ALA A 48 -1.56 -4.17 -12.20
CA ALA A 48 -2.77 -3.47 -12.67
C ALA A 48 -4.07 -4.13 -12.17
N ARG A 49 -4.16 -4.33 -10.86
CA ARG A 49 -5.31 -4.93 -10.16
C ARG A 49 -5.22 -4.66 -8.66
N LEU A 50 -6.32 -4.94 -7.97
CA LEU A 50 -6.33 -5.07 -6.51
C LEU A 50 -5.30 -6.11 -6.04
N SER A 51 -4.65 -5.78 -4.94
CA SER A 51 -3.57 -6.56 -4.34
C SER A 51 -3.76 -6.69 -2.83
N ARG A 52 -2.95 -7.55 -2.20
CA ARG A 52 -2.85 -7.60 -0.72
C ARG A 52 -2.45 -6.23 -0.16
N SER A 53 -1.56 -5.52 -0.86
CA SER A 53 -1.18 -4.14 -0.51
C SER A 53 -2.35 -3.16 -0.62
N SER A 54 -3.25 -3.34 -1.58
CA SER A 54 -4.46 -2.52 -1.72
C SER A 54 -5.44 -2.76 -0.57
N ALA A 55 -5.60 -4.01 -0.14
CA ALA A 55 -6.40 -4.34 1.04
C ALA A 55 -5.81 -3.71 2.31
N LEU A 56 -4.49 -3.84 2.51
CA LEU A 56 -3.77 -3.22 3.62
C LEU A 56 -3.92 -1.68 3.59
N ALA A 57 -3.72 -1.05 2.43
CA ALA A 57 -3.85 0.40 2.27
C ALA A 57 -5.27 0.88 2.55
N SER A 58 -6.29 0.12 2.14
CA SER A 58 -7.69 0.45 2.43
C SER A 58 -7.97 0.43 3.93
N LYS A 59 -7.41 -0.54 4.66
CA LYS A 59 -7.54 -0.62 6.13
C LYS A 59 -6.72 0.44 6.84
N ALA A 60 -5.52 0.75 6.32
CA ALA A 60 -4.63 1.75 6.88
C ALA A 60 -5.16 3.18 6.72
N THR A 61 -5.94 3.46 5.66
CA THR A 61 -6.40 4.82 5.35
C THR A 61 -7.90 5.04 5.60
N GLY A 62 -8.67 3.97 5.75
CA GLY A 62 -10.12 4.02 5.69
C GLY A 62 -10.68 4.30 4.28
N TYR A 63 -9.83 4.41 3.26
CA TYR A 63 -10.23 4.66 1.87
C TYR A 63 -10.56 3.32 1.18
N PRO A 64 -11.81 3.06 0.75
CA PRO A 64 -12.20 1.76 0.23
C PRO A 64 -11.79 1.57 -1.24
N LEU A 65 -10.51 1.27 -1.49
CA LEU A 65 -9.93 1.21 -2.84
C LEU A 65 -10.71 0.29 -3.79
N ALA A 66 -11.10 -0.90 -3.35
CA ALA A 66 -11.87 -1.84 -4.17
C ALA A 66 -13.25 -1.29 -4.59
N TYR A 67 -13.95 -0.62 -3.67
CA TYR A 67 -15.24 0.00 -3.94
C TYR A 67 -15.10 1.15 -4.95
N VAL A 68 -14.10 2.01 -4.75
CA VAL A 68 -13.82 3.12 -5.66
C VAL A 68 -13.41 2.61 -7.05
N ALA A 69 -12.53 1.62 -7.12
CA ALA A 69 -12.11 1.00 -8.38
C ALA A 69 -13.31 0.41 -9.16
N ALA A 70 -14.24 -0.25 -8.47
CA ALA A 70 -15.46 -0.78 -9.10
C ALA A 70 -16.35 0.35 -9.67
N LYS A 71 -16.45 1.50 -8.99
CA LYS A 71 -17.20 2.66 -9.52
C LYS A 71 -16.49 3.30 -10.71
N LEU A 72 -15.16 3.37 -10.70
CA LEU A 72 -14.37 3.84 -11.84
C LEU A 72 -14.57 2.94 -13.07
N ALA A 73 -14.65 1.62 -12.89
CA ALA A 73 -14.94 0.67 -13.96
C ALA A 73 -16.33 0.88 -14.60
N LEU A 74 -17.27 1.51 -13.88
CA LEU A 74 -18.57 1.93 -14.40
C LEU A 74 -18.56 3.35 -15.02
N GLY A 75 -17.38 3.93 -15.24
CA GLY A 75 -17.22 5.27 -15.81
C GLY A 75 -17.54 6.41 -14.83
N ILE A 76 -17.70 6.13 -13.54
CA ILE A 76 -17.97 7.17 -12.52
C ILE A 76 -16.63 7.78 -12.09
N PRO A 77 -16.37 9.06 -12.35
CA PRO A 77 -15.10 9.70 -12.01
C PRO A 77 -14.99 9.96 -10.50
N LEU A 78 -13.75 10.00 -9.98
CA LEU A 78 -13.44 10.20 -8.55
C LEU A 78 -14.21 11.35 -7.87
N PRO A 79 -14.37 12.55 -8.48
CA PRO A 79 -15.10 13.65 -7.85
C PRO A 79 -16.60 13.39 -7.64
N LYS A 80 -17.19 12.42 -8.35
CA LYS A 80 -18.61 12.04 -8.20
C LYS A 80 -18.82 10.93 -7.16
N ILE A 81 -17.75 10.29 -6.70
CA ILE A 81 -17.82 9.25 -5.67
C ILE A 81 -17.70 9.94 -4.31
N LYS A 82 -18.67 9.76 -3.42
CA LYS A 82 -18.60 10.32 -2.05
C LYS A 82 -17.60 9.54 -1.20
N ASN A 83 -16.87 10.25 -0.33
CA ASN A 83 -16.06 9.63 0.71
C ASN A 83 -16.99 9.13 1.83
N SER A 84 -17.02 7.81 2.04
CA SER A 84 -17.86 7.19 3.06
C SER A 84 -17.44 7.50 4.50
N VAL A 85 -16.19 7.93 4.73
CA VAL A 85 -15.67 8.21 6.07
C VAL A 85 -16.09 9.60 6.54
N THR A 86 -15.91 10.62 5.70
CA THR A 86 -16.22 12.02 6.05
C THR A 86 -17.66 12.41 5.72
N GLY A 87 -18.29 11.75 4.74
CA GLY A 87 -19.66 12.03 4.28
C GLY A 87 -19.83 13.35 3.49
N VAL A 88 -18.89 14.29 3.64
CA VAL A 88 -18.95 15.65 3.07
C VAL A 88 -17.94 15.90 1.95
N THR A 89 -16.92 15.05 1.81
CA THR A 89 -15.92 15.15 0.72
C THR A 89 -16.11 14.06 -0.34
N THR A 90 -15.35 14.16 -1.42
CA THR A 90 -15.35 13.17 -2.53
C THR A 90 -14.21 12.18 -2.35
N ALA A 91 -14.16 11.14 -3.18
CA ALA A 91 -13.07 10.17 -3.24
C ALA A 91 -11.84 10.73 -3.97
N CYS A 92 -11.88 11.96 -4.51
CA CYS A 92 -10.79 12.57 -5.26
C CYS A 92 -9.80 13.32 -4.34
N PHE A 93 -9.08 12.58 -3.50
CA PHE A 93 -8.09 13.14 -2.58
C PHE A 93 -7.04 12.09 -2.23
N GLU A 94 -5.96 12.53 -1.59
CA GLU A 94 -4.95 11.64 -1.00
C GLU A 94 -5.14 11.62 0.52
N PRO A 95 -5.38 10.46 1.15
CA PRO A 95 -5.53 10.38 2.60
C PRO A 95 -4.28 10.87 3.35
N SER A 96 -4.50 11.61 4.44
CA SER A 96 -3.46 11.97 5.41
C SER A 96 -3.70 11.22 6.71
N LEU A 97 -2.63 10.71 7.31
CA LEU A 97 -2.69 9.86 8.50
C LEU A 97 -1.98 10.56 9.67
N ASP A 98 -2.66 10.63 10.82
CA ASP A 98 -2.13 11.15 12.09
C ASP A 98 -1.69 10.01 13.05
N TYR A 99 -1.51 8.81 12.49
CA TYR A 99 -1.05 7.59 13.14
C TYR A 99 -0.12 6.79 12.22
N CYS A 100 0.59 5.82 12.81
CA CYS A 100 1.44 4.84 12.15
C CYS A 100 0.72 3.49 12.05
N VAL A 101 0.87 2.82 10.91
CA VAL A 101 0.37 1.46 10.68
C VAL A 101 1.57 0.54 10.46
N VAL A 102 1.65 -0.54 11.23
CA VAL A 102 2.68 -1.57 11.09
C VAL A 102 2.01 -2.87 10.66
N LYS A 103 2.61 -3.51 9.64
CA LYS A 103 2.21 -4.82 9.14
C LYS A 103 3.34 -5.81 9.33
N ILE A 104 3.06 -6.95 9.96
CA ILE A 104 4.02 -8.04 10.17
C ILE A 104 3.47 -9.31 9.49
N PRO A 105 4.25 -10.00 8.64
CA PRO A 105 3.82 -11.27 8.07
C PRO A 105 3.81 -12.38 9.14
N ARG A 106 2.90 -13.34 9.00
CA ARG A 106 2.87 -14.56 9.81
C ARG A 106 3.47 -15.72 9.03
N TRP A 107 4.39 -16.42 9.64
CA TRP A 107 4.98 -17.65 9.13
C TRP A 107 4.62 -18.84 10.00
N ASP A 108 4.54 -20.02 9.39
CA ASP A 108 4.28 -21.28 10.07
C ASP A 108 5.25 -22.36 9.55
N LEU A 109 6.53 -21.98 9.45
CA LEU A 109 7.57 -22.78 8.79
C LEU A 109 7.98 -24.01 9.61
N SER A 110 7.70 -24.03 10.91
CA SER A 110 7.94 -25.21 11.77
C SER A 110 7.14 -26.44 11.32
N LYS A 111 6.03 -26.24 10.59
CA LYS A 111 5.26 -27.34 9.98
C LYS A 111 5.98 -28.01 8.81
N PHE A 112 7.05 -27.42 8.28
CA PHE A 112 7.71 -27.85 7.05
C PHE A 112 9.22 -28.09 7.26
N SER A 113 9.59 -29.30 7.71
CA SER A 113 10.98 -29.64 8.08
C SER A 113 12.00 -29.52 6.94
N ARG A 114 11.58 -29.63 5.68
CA ARG A 114 12.46 -29.53 4.50
C ARG A 114 12.52 -28.13 3.89
N VAL A 115 11.82 -27.16 4.47
CA VAL A 115 11.74 -25.80 3.93
C VAL A 115 12.70 -24.89 4.70
N SER A 116 13.50 -24.12 3.96
CA SER A 116 14.38 -23.12 4.55
C SER A 116 13.57 -22.02 5.26
N THR A 117 13.98 -21.68 6.48
CA THR A 117 13.45 -20.56 7.26
C THR A 117 13.90 -19.18 6.76
N LYS A 118 14.88 -19.13 5.84
CA LYS A 118 15.35 -17.87 5.24
C LYS A 118 14.26 -17.26 4.35
N ILE A 119 14.08 -15.95 4.45
CA ILE A 119 13.19 -15.16 3.60
C ILE A 119 13.90 -14.70 2.32
N GLY A 120 13.14 -14.40 1.28
CA GLY A 120 13.64 -13.94 -0.01
C GLY A 120 12.50 -13.34 -0.85
N SER A 121 12.69 -13.24 -2.17
CA SER A 121 11.68 -12.70 -3.09
C SER A 121 10.41 -13.56 -3.18
N SER A 122 10.55 -14.88 -3.08
CA SER A 122 9.40 -15.79 -3.06
C SER A 122 8.71 -15.77 -1.70
N MET A 123 7.41 -15.47 -1.70
CA MET A 123 6.59 -15.41 -0.49
C MET A 123 6.50 -16.79 0.18
N LYS A 124 6.68 -16.82 1.51
CA LYS A 124 6.48 -18.01 2.37
C LYS A 124 5.53 -17.77 3.54
N SER A 125 5.09 -16.53 3.76
CA SER A 125 4.16 -16.18 4.83
C SER A 125 2.77 -16.73 4.52
N VAL A 126 2.07 -17.22 5.55
CA VAL A 126 0.70 -17.77 5.44
C VAL A 126 -0.38 -16.76 5.81
N GLY A 127 0.00 -15.64 6.42
CA GLY A 127 -0.91 -14.57 6.82
C GLY A 127 -0.16 -13.29 7.12
N GLU A 128 -0.87 -12.30 7.65
CA GLU A 128 -0.34 -11.02 8.06
C GLU A 128 -1.22 -10.38 9.12
N VAL A 129 -0.60 -9.62 10.03
CA VAL A 129 -1.28 -8.80 11.03
C VAL A 129 -1.05 -7.33 10.72
N MET A 130 -1.98 -6.48 11.14
CA MET A 130 -1.89 -5.04 11.01
C MET A 130 -2.22 -4.40 12.36
N ALA A 131 -1.37 -3.50 12.83
CA ALA A 131 -1.61 -2.72 14.05
C ALA A 131 -1.46 -1.22 13.79
N ILE A 132 -2.20 -0.44 14.57
CA ILE A 132 -2.23 1.03 14.52
C ILE A 132 -1.77 1.60 15.87
N GLY A 133 -0.93 2.62 15.81
CA GLY A 133 -0.45 3.37 16.98
C GLY A 133 -0.07 4.79 16.61
N ARG A 134 -0.04 5.71 17.58
CA ARG A 134 0.36 7.10 17.34
C ARG A 134 1.88 7.28 17.24
N LYS A 135 2.63 6.26 17.65
CA LYS A 135 4.08 6.17 17.51
C LYS A 135 4.47 4.84 16.87
N PHE A 136 5.65 4.82 16.24
CA PHE A 136 6.15 3.60 15.61
C PHE A 136 6.31 2.46 16.62
N GLU A 137 6.90 2.75 17.79
CA GLU A 137 7.17 1.77 18.84
C GLU A 137 5.88 1.14 19.37
N GLU A 138 4.82 1.94 19.49
CA GLU A 138 3.50 1.49 19.90
C GLU A 138 2.89 0.54 18.85
N ALA A 139 2.84 0.98 17.59
CA ALA A 139 2.27 0.18 16.50
C ALA A 139 3.06 -1.11 16.28
N PHE A 140 4.39 -1.04 16.35
CA PHE A 140 5.28 -2.19 16.18
C PHE A 140 5.10 -3.22 17.29
N GLN A 141 5.10 -2.80 18.56
CA GLN A 141 4.86 -3.71 19.67
C GLN A 141 3.47 -4.32 19.67
N LYS A 142 2.44 -3.58 19.24
CA LYS A 142 1.09 -4.13 19.04
C LYS A 142 1.09 -5.21 17.96
N ALA A 143 1.70 -4.95 16.81
CA ALA A 143 1.77 -5.92 15.71
C ALA A 143 2.52 -7.20 16.10
N LEU A 144 3.59 -7.10 16.91
CA LEU A 144 4.35 -8.27 17.36
C LEU A 144 3.56 -9.19 18.31
N ARG A 145 2.57 -8.67 19.03
CA ARG A 145 1.75 -9.44 19.98
C ARG A 145 0.51 -10.07 19.34
N MET A 146 0.21 -9.75 18.09
CA MET A 146 -0.91 -10.32 17.31
C MET A 146 -0.45 -11.55 16.53
#